data_AF-A0A538GR07-F1
#
_entry.id   AF-A0A538GR07-F1
#
_cell.length_a   1.000
_cell.length_b   1.000
_cell.length_c   1.000
_cell.angle_alpha   90.00
_cell.angle_beta   90.00
_cell.angle_gamma   90.00
#
_symmetry.space_group_name_H-M   'P 1'
#
loop_
_entity.id
_entity.type
_entity.pdbx_description
1 polymer ?
#
loop_
_entity_poly.entity_id
_entity_poly.type
_entity_poly.pdbx_seq_one_letter_code
_entity_poly.pdbx_strand_id
1 'polypeptide(L)'
;MERGRRARLRRPAPPARIREEDFVPLAQLYGREARVFTEDWQEITPPEVAWHENDLAQLVGSRGWYVVEETNERIEAARAAGATVVGRDEGIAVHVAAAVTHTIGGLQVDAQARVMGADGLWAAGVDAGGVATGGYASGLAQALVLGLAAAESIAAG
;
A
#
# COMPACT_ATOMS: atom_id res chain seq x y z
N MET A 1 -4.40 43.42 -1.51
CA MET A 1 -3.58 42.74 -0.48
C MET A 1 -4.12 41.33 -0.35
N GLU A 2 -3.61 40.43 -1.19
CA GLU A 2 -4.15 39.10 -1.44
C GLU A 2 -3.49 38.12 -0.47
N ARG A 3 -4.26 37.57 0.48
CA ARG A 3 -3.75 36.57 1.41
C ARG A 3 -3.43 35.31 0.62
N GLY A 4 -2.14 35.02 0.50
CA GLY A 4 -1.61 33.85 -0.18
C GLY A 4 -2.36 32.59 0.19
N ARG A 5 -2.87 31.89 -0.82
CA ARG A 5 -3.25 30.48 -0.73
C ARG A 5 -2.04 29.74 -0.17
N ARG A 6 -2.02 29.48 1.15
CA ARG A 6 -1.20 28.42 1.69
C ARG A 6 -1.62 27.16 0.96
N ALA A 7 -0.73 26.60 0.16
CA ALA A 7 -0.92 25.27 -0.39
C ALA A 7 -1.32 24.37 0.78
N ARG A 8 -2.56 23.87 0.78
CA ARG A 8 -2.93 22.82 1.72
C ARG A 8 -2.03 21.66 1.35
N LEU A 9 -1.01 21.42 2.17
CA LEU A 9 -0.25 20.18 2.14
C LEU A 9 -1.27 19.06 2.03
N ARG A 10 -1.18 18.29 0.93
CA ARG A 10 -2.05 17.16 0.65
C ARG A 10 -1.82 16.17 1.79
N ARG A 11 -2.64 16.23 2.84
CA ARG A 11 -2.52 15.27 3.95
C ARG A 11 -2.78 13.89 3.35
N PRO A 12 -1.99 12.85 3.70
CA PRO A 12 -2.45 11.50 3.48
C PRO A 12 -3.85 11.45 4.08
N ALA A 13 -4.81 10.97 3.30
CA ALA A 13 -6.08 10.59 3.86
C ALA A 13 -5.87 9.15 4.33
N PRO A 14 -6.19 8.85 5.59
CA PRO A 14 -6.76 9.77 6.57
C PRO A 14 -5.70 10.71 7.19
N PRO A 15 -6.10 11.87 7.76
CA PRO A 15 -5.22 12.85 8.43
C PRO A 15 -4.57 12.33 9.73
N ALA A 16 -4.38 11.01 9.81
CA ALA A 16 -3.89 10.27 10.94
C ALA A 16 -2.45 10.65 11.26
N ARG A 17 -2.15 10.69 12.56
CA ARG A 17 -0.78 10.79 13.05
C ARG A 17 -0.29 9.37 13.30
N ILE A 18 0.64 8.91 12.46
CA ILE A 18 1.20 7.57 12.54
C ILE A 18 2.62 7.70 13.11
N ARG A 19 2.88 7.03 14.23
CA ARG A 19 4.22 6.86 14.79
C ARG A 19 4.80 5.52 14.34
N GLU A 20 6.10 5.32 14.55
CA GLU A 20 6.77 4.08 14.13
C GLU A 20 6.19 2.85 14.82
N GLU A 21 5.86 2.95 16.11
CA GLU A 21 5.20 1.88 16.85
C GLU A 21 3.80 1.53 16.33
N ASP A 22 3.19 2.43 15.55
CA ASP A 22 1.83 2.27 15.03
C ASP A 22 1.82 1.56 13.66
N PHE A 23 2.98 1.33 13.02
CA PHE A 23 3.04 0.77 11.65
C PHE A 23 2.41 -0.61 11.51
N VAL A 24 2.64 -1.51 12.47
CA VAL A 24 2.06 -2.86 12.46
C VAL A 24 0.57 -2.85 12.83
N PRO A 25 0.12 -2.25 13.95
CA PRO A 25 -1.29 -2.27 14.33
C PRO A 25 -2.18 -1.45 13.36
N LEU A 26 -1.61 -0.49 12.62
CA LEU A 26 -2.31 0.26 11.58
C LEU A 26 -2.08 -0.30 10.16
N ALA A 27 -1.40 -1.44 10.01
CA ALA A 27 -1.38 -2.16 8.74
C ALA A 27 -2.72 -2.88 8.57
N GLN A 28 -3.51 -2.42 7.60
CA GLN A 28 -4.92 -2.76 7.49
C GLN A 28 -5.21 -3.30 6.09
N LEU A 29 -5.87 -4.46 6.03
CA LEU A 29 -6.51 -4.99 4.84
C LEU A 29 -7.99 -5.18 5.22
N TYR A 30 -8.86 -4.46 4.53
CA TYR A 30 -10.30 -4.44 4.80
C TYR A 30 -11.11 -4.96 3.60
N GLY A 31 -10.49 -5.01 2.43
CA GLY A 31 -11.16 -5.15 1.15
C GLY A 31 -12.03 -6.39 1.06
N ARG A 32 -11.59 -7.50 1.66
CA ARG A 32 -12.37 -8.75 1.69
C ARG A 32 -13.69 -8.63 2.46
N GLU A 33 -13.76 -7.77 3.47
CA GLU A 33 -14.91 -7.60 4.36
C GLU A 33 -15.73 -6.34 4.01
N ALA A 34 -15.27 -5.54 3.05
CA ALA A 34 -15.83 -4.24 2.75
C ALA A 34 -16.57 -4.19 1.42
N ARG A 35 -17.72 -3.50 1.42
CA ARG A 35 -18.29 -2.91 0.21
C ARG A 35 -17.54 -1.61 -0.10
N VAL A 36 -17.22 -1.39 -1.36
CA VAL A 36 -16.36 -0.28 -1.79
C VAL A 36 -17.18 0.75 -2.54
N PHE A 37 -17.02 2.02 -2.16
CA PHE A 37 -17.76 3.13 -2.73
C PHE A 37 -16.84 4.28 -3.17
N THR A 38 -17.27 5.00 -4.19
CA THR A 38 -16.66 6.28 -4.58
C THR A 38 -16.94 7.38 -3.54
N GLU A 39 -16.27 8.53 -3.65
CA GLU A 39 -16.53 9.71 -2.80
C GLU A 39 -18.01 10.15 -2.82
N ASP A 40 -18.70 9.93 -3.94
CA ASP A 40 -20.11 10.27 -4.17
C ASP A 40 -21.08 9.11 -3.81
N TRP A 41 -20.59 8.09 -3.11
CA TRP A 41 -21.37 6.92 -2.66
C TRP A 41 -21.93 6.04 -3.77
N GLN A 42 -21.27 5.97 -4.93
CA GLN A 42 -21.56 4.89 -5.90
C GLN A 42 -20.83 3.62 -5.51
N GLU A 43 -21.55 2.52 -5.40
CA GLU A 43 -20.96 1.21 -5.13
C GLU A 43 -20.17 0.70 -6.35
N ILE A 44 -18.93 0.32 -6.10
CA ILE A 44 -17.95 -0.16 -7.08
C ILE A 44 -17.25 -1.44 -6.59
N THR A 45 -17.84 -2.13 -5.62
CA THR A 45 -17.33 -3.39 -5.07
C THR A 45 -17.13 -4.41 -6.20
N PRO A 46 -15.89 -4.91 -6.43
CA PRO A 46 -15.69 -5.96 -7.42
C PRO A 46 -16.28 -7.29 -6.92
N PRO A 47 -16.60 -8.22 -7.83
CA PRO A 47 -17.16 -9.52 -7.45
C PRO A 47 -16.17 -10.37 -6.62
N GLU A 48 -14.88 -10.17 -6.82
CA GLU A 48 -13.80 -10.79 -6.04
C GLU A 48 -12.74 -9.74 -5.73
N VAL A 49 -12.22 -9.77 -4.50
CA VAL A 49 -11.13 -8.89 -4.04
C VAL A 49 -9.87 -9.72 -3.92
N ALA A 50 -8.81 -9.31 -4.64
CA ALA A 50 -7.53 -9.97 -4.55
C ALA A 50 -6.89 -9.74 -3.16
N TRP A 51 -6.16 -10.73 -2.64
CA TRP A 51 -5.55 -10.67 -1.30
C TRP A 51 -4.64 -9.44 -1.07
N HIS A 52 -4.04 -8.93 -2.15
CA HIS A 52 -3.12 -7.79 -2.12
C HIS A 52 -3.83 -6.43 -2.25
N GLU A 53 -5.14 -6.40 -2.55
CA GLU A 53 -6.00 -5.21 -2.65
C GLU A 53 -5.54 -4.12 -3.66
N ASN A 54 -4.49 -4.38 -4.46
CA ASN A 54 -4.06 -3.48 -5.54
C ASN A 54 -5.17 -3.16 -6.55
N ASP A 55 -6.07 -4.11 -6.80
CA ASP A 55 -7.28 -3.94 -7.60
C ASP A 55 -8.20 -2.87 -6.99
N LEU A 56 -8.44 -2.92 -5.68
CA LEU A 56 -9.22 -1.91 -4.98
C LEU A 56 -8.56 -0.53 -5.03
N ALA A 57 -7.24 -0.46 -4.85
CA ALA A 57 -6.49 0.79 -4.97
C ALA A 57 -6.63 1.42 -6.38
N GLN A 58 -6.70 0.59 -7.43
CA GLN A 58 -6.97 1.06 -8.80
C GLN A 58 -8.42 1.52 -8.98
N LEU A 59 -9.38 0.80 -8.40
CA LEU A 59 -10.82 1.10 -8.52
C LEU A 59 -11.23 2.39 -7.79
N VAL A 60 -10.78 2.63 -6.56
CA VAL A 60 -11.10 3.85 -5.80
C VAL A 60 -10.40 5.10 -6.35
N GLY A 61 -9.45 4.94 -7.26
CA GLY A 61 -8.67 6.04 -7.82
C GLY A 61 -7.85 6.74 -6.74
N SER A 62 -8.26 7.93 -6.30
CA SER A 62 -7.52 8.69 -5.27
C SER A 62 -8.06 8.51 -3.86
N ARG A 63 -9.39 8.35 -3.72
CA ARG A 63 -10.13 8.30 -2.45
C ARG A 63 -11.46 7.60 -2.62
N GLY A 64 -11.95 7.00 -1.55
CA GLY A 64 -13.28 6.42 -1.51
C GLY A 64 -13.65 5.97 -0.10
N TRP A 65 -14.65 5.11 -0.01
CA TRP A 65 -15.16 4.60 1.25
C TRP A 65 -15.18 3.08 1.24
N TYR A 66 -14.69 2.49 2.31
CA TYR A 66 -14.90 1.09 2.62
C TYR A 66 -15.98 1.00 3.70
N VAL A 67 -17.07 0.31 3.40
CA VAL A 67 -18.19 0.10 4.33
C VAL A 67 -18.17 -1.35 4.77
N VAL A 68 -18.04 -1.56 6.07
CA VAL A 68 -18.11 -2.87 6.72
C VAL A 68 -19.38 -2.94 7.57
N GLU A 69 -19.92 -4.15 7.76
CA GLU A 69 -21.14 -4.35 8.55
C GLU A 69 -20.90 -4.00 10.03
N GLU A 70 -19.78 -4.47 10.59
CA GLU A 70 -19.42 -4.29 11.99
C GLU A 70 -18.02 -3.68 12.14
N THR A 71 -17.81 -2.92 13.23
CA THR A 71 -16.48 -2.43 13.58
C THR A 71 -15.58 -3.56 14.08
N ASN A 72 -14.27 -3.34 14.06
CA ASN A 72 -13.28 -4.24 14.63
C ASN A 72 -12.12 -3.42 15.24
N GLU A 73 -11.22 -4.09 15.97
CA GLU A 73 -10.08 -3.44 16.64
C GLU A 73 -9.24 -2.57 15.69
N ARG A 74 -9.19 -3.01 14.44
CA ARG A 74 -8.50 -2.41 13.31
C ARG A 74 -9.09 -1.04 12.91
N ILE A 75 -10.41 -0.98 12.74
CA ILE A 75 -11.14 0.26 12.46
C ILE A 75 -11.11 1.21 13.66
N GLU A 76 -11.21 0.67 14.87
CA GLU A 76 -11.10 1.48 16.09
C GLU A 76 -9.69 2.07 16.26
N ALA A 77 -8.63 1.31 15.93
CA ALA A 77 -7.27 1.82 15.89
C ALA A 77 -7.10 2.93 14.85
N ALA A 78 -7.66 2.75 13.65
CA ALA A 78 -7.66 3.79 12.62
C ALA A 78 -8.39 5.06 13.11
N ARG A 79 -9.56 4.91 13.73
CA ARG A 79 -10.31 6.02 14.33
C ARG A 79 -9.49 6.74 15.40
N ALA A 80 -8.87 6.01 16.32
CA ALA A 80 -8.02 6.55 17.38
C ALA A 80 -6.81 7.31 16.82
N ALA A 81 -6.24 6.84 15.70
CA ALA A 81 -5.15 7.52 14.99
C ALA A 81 -5.60 8.81 14.26
N GLY A 82 -6.92 9.05 14.15
CA GLY A 82 -7.52 10.22 13.52
C GLY A 82 -8.10 9.96 12.13
N ALA A 83 -8.40 8.71 11.79
CA ALA A 83 -9.10 8.39 10.56
C ALA A 83 -10.55 8.86 10.57
N THR A 84 -11.04 9.26 9.39
CA THR A 84 -12.45 9.58 9.21
C THR A 84 -13.24 8.28 9.16
N VAL A 85 -13.97 7.99 10.24
CA VAL A 85 -14.84 6.82 10.37
C VAL A 85 -16.23 7.31 10.76
N VAL A 86 -17.26 6.96 9.98
CA VAL A 86 -18.64 7.41 10.18
C VAL A 86 -19.62 6.24 10.19
N GLY A 87 -20.64 6.31 11.03
CA GLY A 87 -21.75 5.35 11.01
C GLY A 87 -22.71 5.64 9.86
N ARG A 88 -23.31 4.59 9.30
CA ARG A 88 -24.36 4.62 8.29
C ARG A 88 -25.41 3.56 8.62
N ASP A 89 -26.59 3.66 8.02
CA ASP A 89 -27.67 2.68 8.20
C ASP A 89 -27.25 1.25 7.84
N GLU A 90 -26.27 1.14 6.94
CA GLU A 90 -25.75 -0.08 6.34
C GLU A 90 -24.37 -0.48 6.87
N GLY A 91 -23.87 0.16 7.94
CA GLY A 91 -22.63 -0.24 8.63
C GLY A 91 -21.72 0.92 9.01
N ILE A 92 -20.42 0.65 9.09
CA ILE A 92 -19.37 1.62 9.41
C ILE A 92 -18.56 1.93 8.16
N ALA A 93 -18.52 3.21 7.77
CA ALA A 93 -17.77 3.69 6.62
C ALA A 93 -16.43 4.29 7.05
N VAL A 94 -15.34 3.79 6.46
CA VAL A 94 -13.97 4.24 6.64
C VAL A 94 -13.53 4.98 5.39
N HIS A 95 -13.05 6.22 5.55
CA HIS A 95 -12.50 6.99 4.43
C HIS A 95 -11.10 6.50 4.09
N VAL A 96 -10.89 6.09 2.85
CA VAL A 96 -9.63 5.51 2.37
C VAL A 96 -9.03 6.35 1.24
N ALA A 97 -7.73 6.20 1.03
CA ALA A 97 -7.03 6.79 -0.10
C ALA A 97 -6.01 5.81 -0.66
N ALA A 98 -5.87 5.80 -1.99
CA ALA A 98 -4.81 5.05 -2.63
C ALA A 98 -3.46 5.71 -2.31
N ALA A 99 -2.52 4.91 -1.82
CA ALA A 99 -1.15 5.31 -1.53
C ALA A 99 -0.18 4.32 -2.16
N VAL A 100 0.91 4.84 -2.75
CA VAL A 100 1.95 4.01 -3.35
C VAL A 100 2.95 3.62 -2.28
N THR A 101 3.12 2.31 -2.05
CA THR A 101 4.05 1.75 -1.05
C THR A 101 5.14 0.87 -1.66
N HIS A 102 4.96 0.45 -2.92
CA HIS A 102 5.88 -0.44 -3.62
C HIS A 102 5.88 -0.14 -5.12
N THR A 103 7.06 -0.15 -5.74
CA THR A 103 7.23 -0.08 -7.19
C THR A 103 7.68 -1.44 -7.69
N ILE A 104 6.98 -1.98 -8.68
CA ILE A 104 7.30 -3.28 -9.30
C ILE A 104 8.50 -3.16 -10.27
N GLY A 105 8.75 -1.96 -10.78
CA GLY A 105 9.94 -1.66 -11.57
C GLY A 105 11.20 -1.57 -10.70
N GLY A 106 12.36 -1.47 -11.37
CA GLY A 106 13.67 -1.38 -10.74
C GLY A 106 14.78 -1.73 -11.72
N LEU A 107 15.99 -1.87 -11.21
CA LEU A 107 17.14 -2.35 -11.96
C LEU A 107 16.90 -3.79 -12.43
N GLN A 108 17.28 -4.09 -13.67
CA GLN A 108 17.25 -5.45 -14.17
C GLN A 108 18.42 -6.23 -13.56
N VAL A 109 18.13 -7.37 -12.93
CA VAL A 109 19.14 -8.22 -12.30
C VAL A 109 19.06 -9.67 -12.80
N ASP A 110 20.18 -10.39 -12.71
CA ASP A 110 20.21 -11.85 -12.89
C ASP A 110 19.76 -12.61 -11.62
N ALA A 111 19.77 -13.95 -11.67
CA ALA A 111 19.37 -14.81 -10.55
C ALA A 111 20.31 -14.71 -9.32
N GLN A 112 21.46 -14.09 -9.48
CA GLN A 112 22.48 -13.84 -8.45
C GLN A 112 22.46 -12.37 -8.01
N ALA A 113 21.38 -11.65 -8.35
CA ALA A 113 21.15 -10.25 -8.04
C ALA A 113 22.18 -9.26 -8.65
N ARG A 114 22.94 -9.67 -9.67
CA ARG A 114 23.87 -8.79 -10.38
C ARG A 114 23.11 -7.86 -11.31
N VAL A 115 23.44 -6.58 -11.30
CA VAL A 115 22.80 -5.59 -12.19
C VAL A 115 23.28 -5.80 -13.62
N MET A 116 22.34 -6.00 -14.54
CA MET A 116 22.65 -6.19 -15.95
C MET A 116 23.29 -4.92 -16.54
N GLY A 117 24.45 -5.07 -17.17
CA GLY A 117 25.18 -3.96 -17.80
C GLY A 117 26.03 -3.11 -16.85
N ALA A 118 26.21 -3.54 -15.60
CA ALA A 118 27.11 -2.89 -14.64
C ALA A 118 27.95 -3.93 -13.88
N ASP A 119 29.26 -3.88 -14.06
CA ASP A 119 30.18 -4.81 -13.39
C ASP A 119 30.36 -4.45 -11.91
N GLY A 120 30.37 -5.46 -11.05
CA GLY A 120 30.58 -5.29 -9.61
C GLY A 120 29.41 -4.60 -8.88
N LEU A 121 28.22 -4.60 -9.46
CA LEU A 121 27.02 -4.00 -8.88
C LEU A 121 25.92 -5.04 -8.66
N TRP A 122 25.30 -5.02 -7.49
CA TRP A 122 24.15 -5.84 -7.13
C TRP A 122 22.99 -4.95 -6.68
N ALA A 123 21.77 -5.43 -6.91
CA ALA A 123 20.56 -4.79 -6.42
C ALA A 123 19.62 -5.85 -5.82
N ALA A 124 19.00 -5.52 -4.70
CA ALA A 124 18.13 -6.43 -3.96
C ALA A 124 16.86 -5.71 -3.51
N GLY A 125 15.84 -6.49 -3.15
CA GLY A 125 14.57 -5.92 -2.74
C GLY A 125 13.93 -5.08 -3.84
N VAL A 126 13.32 -3.97 -3.45
CA VAL A 126 12.51 -3.12 -4.34
C VAL A 126 13.34 -2.22 -5.26
N ASP A 127 14.67 -2.24 -5.12
CA ASP A 127 15.58 -1.61 -6.10
C ASP A 127 15.73 -2.47 -7.36
N ALA A 128 15.44 -3.78 -7.27
CA ALA A 128 15.42 -4.71 -8.40
C ALA A 128 14.00 -4.82 -8.97
N GLY A 129 13.89 -4.79 -10.30
CA GLY A 129 12.61 -4.91 -11.02
C GLY A 129 12.37 -6.30 -11.60
N GLY A 130 11.13 -6.55 -12.03
CA GLY A 130 10.80 -7.73 -12.84
C GLY A 130 10.55 -9.03 -12.07
N VAL A 131 10.53 -8.98 -10.74
CA VAL A 131 10.20 -10.14 -9.88
C VAL A 131 8.71 -10.51 -9.95
N ALA A 132 7.84 -9.52 -10.17
CA ALA A 132 6.42 -9.71 -10.43
C ALA A 132 5.97 -8.83 -11.61
N THR A 133 4.94 -9.25 -12.34
CA THR A 133 4.35 -8.45 -13.43
C THR A 133 2.86 -8.24 -13.18
N GLY A 134 2.50 -7.06 -12.67
CA GLY A 134 1.11 -6.64 -12.48
C GLY A 134 0.48 -6.94 -11.11
N GLY A 135 1.16 -7.70 -10.24
CA GLY A 135 0.74 -7.99 -8.87
C GLY A 135 1.83 -7.71 -7.84
N TYR A 136 1.45 -7.64 -6.56
CA TYR A 136 2.40 -7.58 -5.45
C TYR A 136 2.79 -8.99 -5.01
N ALA A 137 4.10 -9.28 -4.93
CA ALA A 137 4.64 -10.61 -4.60
C ALA A 137 5.48 -10.63 -3.31
N SER A 138 5.22 -9.71 -2.36
CA SER A 138 5.98 -9.49 -1.12
C SER A 138 7.35 -8.84 -1.31
N GLY A 139 7.43 -7.53 -1.08
CA GLY A 139 8.70 -6.77 -1.14
C GLY A 139 9.74 -7.21 -0.10
N LEU A 140 9.29 -7.70 1.06
CA LEU A 140 10.20 -8.24 2.09
C LEU A 140 10.80 -9.59 1.68
N ALA A 141 10.01 -10.47 1.06
CA ALA A 141 10.52 -11.73 0.54
C ALA A 141 11.54 -11.48 -0.59
N GLN A 142 11.22 -10.55 -1.49
CA GLN A 142 12.13 -10.10 -2.54
C GLN A 142 13.44 -9.54 -1.96
N ALA A 143 13.38 -8.73 -0.91
CA ALA A 143 14.57 -8.20 -0.23
C ALA A 143 15.42 -9.29 0.40
N LEU A 144 14.79 -10.24 1.10
CA LEU A 144 15.50 -11.34 1.75
C LEU A 144 16.19 -12.24 0.73
N VAL A 145 15.46 -12.71 -0.29
CA VAL A 145 15.98 -13.68 -1.27
C VAL A 145 17.07 -13.06 -2.14
N LEU A 146 16.81 -11.89 -2.74
CA LEU A 146 17.82 -11.23 -3.58
C LEU A 146 19.02 -10.75 -2.75
N GLY A 147 18.81 -10.33 -1.50
CA GLY A 147 19.90 -9.94 -0.60
C GLY A 147 20.82 -11.11 -0.28
N LEU A 148 20.27 -12.29 -0.01
CA LEU A 148 21.05 -13.51 0.18
C LEU A 148 21.78 -13.93 -1.10
N ALA A 149 21.11 -13.90 -2.26
CA ALA A 149 21.72 -14.22 -3.55
C ALA A 149 22.89 -13.28 -3.89
N ALA A 150 22.73 -11.98 -3.61
CA ALA A 150 23.80 -10.99 -3.75
C ALA A 150 24.98 -11.33 -2.83
N ALA A 151 24.72 -11.61 -1.55
CA ALA A 151 25.76 -11.95 -0.59
C ALA A 151 26.54 -13.22 -0.96
N GLU A 152 25.86 -14.28 -1.40
CA GLU A 152 26.48 -15.51 -1.90
C GLU A 152 27.31 -15.25 -3.16
N SER A 153 26.78 -14.44 -4.09
CA SER A 153 27.49 -14.06 -5.31
C SER A 153 28.77 -13.26 -5.02
N ILE A 154 28.74 -12.38 -4.01
CA ILE A 154 29.90 -11.59 -3.58
C ILE A 154 30.93 -12.50 -2.89
N ALA A 155 30.48 -13.41 -2.02
CA ALA A 155 31.38 -14.29 -1.28
C ALA A 155 32.07 -15.35 -2.17
N ALA A 156 31.45 -15.73 -3.29
CA ALA A 156 32.01 -16.68 -4.25
C ALA A 156 33.04 -16.07 -5.22
N GLY A 157 33.21 -14.73 -5.20
CA GLY A 157 34.10 -13.96 -6.07
C GLY A 157 35.33 -13.43 -5.34
#